data_AF-B9DJ13-F1
#
_entry.id   AF-B9DJ13-F1
#
_cell.length_a   1.000
_cell.length_b   1.000
_cell.length_c   1.000
_cell.angle_alpha   90.00
_cell.angle_beta   90.00
_cell.angle_gamma   90.00
#
_symmetry.space_group_name_H-M   'P 1'
#
loop_
_entity.id
_entity.type
_entity.pdbx_description
1 polymer ?
#
loop_
_entity_poly.entity_id
_entity_poly.type
_entity_poly.pdbx_seq_one_letter_code
_entity_poly.pdbx_strand_id
1 'polypeptide(L)'
;MKGLVETYLAGEAVGEATVDVLSGKVNPSGKLAETFPERIQDTPSYLTFNRSTEEENYMEGIFVGYRYYATKDMSVAFPFGHGLSYTDFEYTDSNVKVDNDKDQIQIDVTVKNIGEVQGAEVVQIYLQNRASNIEMAAKELKSFERVELEAGESKTVKLVIPFERLKWFNPQTSLWQIDNGDYTVHVGSSVNDIHSQHDFEITSIDEPPIQLSLDSSLKDIIDLQDTLSHEIDEFGFDQMIYKMTSEPNLRVLAEPAPIRMLVMFGLKLSDLVKFVEKCNVRLKTGE
;
A
#
# COMPACT_ATOMS: atom_id res chain seq x y z
N MET A 1 -0.71 -22.56 28.08
CA MET A 1 -1.75 -21.53 28.32
C MET A 1 -2.95 -21.89 27.45
N LYS A 2 -4.20 -21.80 27.96
CA LYS A 2 -5.41 -22.17 27.19
C LYS A 2 -6.26 -20.97 26.75
N GLY A 3 -6.10 -19.82 27.40
CA GLY A 3 -6.72 -18.56 27.03
C GLY A 3 -5.84 -17.40 27.48
N LEU A 4 -5.85 -16.34 26.69
CA LEU A 4 -5.13 -15.08 26.93
C LEU A 4 -6.11 -13.95 26.58
N VAL A 5 -6.24 -12.96 27.45
CA VAL A 5 -7.08 -11.78 27.24
C VAL A 5 -6.22 -10.56 27.52
N GLU A 6 -6.08 -9.68 26.53
CA GLU A 6 -5.41 -8.39 26.65
C GLU A 6 -6.45 -7.32 27.01
N THR A 7 -6.27 -6.65 28.14
CA THR A 7 -7.25 -5.68 28.68
C THR A 7 -6.76 -4.23 28.62
N TYR A 8 -5.50 -3.99 28.25
CA TYR A 8 -4.86 -2.68 28.26
C TYR A 8 -5.06 -1.92 29.59
N LEU A 9 -4.95 -0.60 29.55
CA LEU A 9 -5.26 0.32 30.62
C LEU A 9 -6.70 0.83 30.47
N ALA A 10 -7.69 0.03 30.90
CA ALA A 10 -9.11 0.31 30.67
C ALA A 10 -9.81 1.15 31.77
N GLY A 11 -9.05 1.92 32.56
CA GLY A 11 -9.60 2.79 33.60
C GLY A 11 -10.19 2.04 34.81
N GLU A 12 -10.98 2.73 35.63
CA GLU A 12 -11.47 2.23 36.92
C GLU A 12 -12.45 1.05 36.83
N ALA A 13 -13.16 0.91 35.70
CA ALA A 13 -14.14 -0.16 35.47
C ALA A 13 -13.53 -1.44 34.86
N VAL A 14 -12.20 -1.52 34.69
CA VAL A 14 -11.53 -2.66 34.03
C VAL A 14 -11.87 -4.00 34.68
N GLY A 15 -12.01 -4.04 36.01
CA GLY A 15 -12.33 -5.27 36.72
C GLY A 15 -13.70 -5.84 36.34
N GLU A 16 -14.72 -4.99 36.32
CA GLU A 16 -16.09 -5.38 35.94
C GLU A 16 -16.17 -5.76 34.46
N ALA A 17 -15.57 -4.95 33.58
CA ALA A 17 -15.54 -5.24 32.14
C ALA A 17 -14.81 -6.56 31.84
N THR A 18 -13.71 -6.84 32.53
CA THR A 18 -12.95 -8.09 32.36
C THR A 18 -13.77 -9.29 32.82
N VAL A 19 -14.49 -9.19 33.94
CA VAL A 19 -15.38 -10.26 34.42
C VAL A 19 -16.53 -10.51 33.44
N ASP A 20 -17.12 -9.45 32.89
CA ASP A 20 -18.20 -9.57 31.91
C ASP A 20 -17.73 -10.31 30.63
N VAL A 21 -16.52 -10.03 30.15
CA VAL A 21 -15.90 -10.77 29.05
C VAL A 21 -15.62 -12.21 29.46
N LEU A 22 -14.83 -12.45 30.52
CA LEU A 22 -14.41 -13.79 30.93
C LEU A 22 -15.58 -14.72 31.29
N SER A 23 -16.71 -14.17 31.75
CA SER A 23 -17.91 -14.93 32.06
C SER A 23 -18.80 -15.23 30.85
N GLY A 24 -18.50 -14.65 29.68
CA GLY A 24 -19.32 -14.76 28.48
C GLY A 24 -20.57 -13.88 28.48
N LYS A 25 -20.75 -13.02 29.50
CA LYS A 25 -21.83 -12.02 29.51
C LYS A 25 -21.67 -11.02 28.37
N VAL A 26 -20.43 -10.72 27.98
CA VAL A 26 -20.10 -9.95 26.78
C VAL A 26 -19.15 -10.78 25.92
N ASN A 27 -19.46 -10.88 24.62
CA ASN A 27 -18.58 -11.49 23.66
C ASN A 27 -17.45 -10.50 23.27
N PRO A 28 -16.15 -10.85 23.41
CA PRO A 28 -15.07 -9.95 23.03
C PRO A 28 -15.08 -9.69 21.53
N SER A 29 -14.85 -8.42 21.17
CA SER A 29 -14.81 -7.95 19.78
C SER A 29 -13.72 -6.90 19.54
N GLY A 30 -12.77 -6.77 20.48
CA GLY A 30 -11.62 -5.90 20.32
C GLY A 30 -10.63 -6.47 19.29
N LYS A 31 -10.04 -5.58 18.48
CA LYS A 31 -8.96 -5.90 17.54
C LYS A 31 -7.73 -5.08 17.90
N LEU A 32 -6.53 -5.66 17.81
CA LEU A 32 -5.29 -4.99 18.17
C LEU A 32 -5.02 -3.77 17.28
N ALA A 33 -4.73 -2.63 17.91
CA ALA A 33 -4.32 -1.40 17.22
C ALA A 33 -2.81 -1.36 16.93
N GLU A 34 -2.06 -2.37 17.37
CA GLU A 34 -0.62 -2.49 17.20
C GLU A 34 -0.22 -3.94 16.90
N THR A 35 1.01 -4.16 16.43
CA THR A 35 1.55 -5.49 16.23
C THR A 35 2.35 -5.90 17.46
N PHE A 36 2.10 -7.10 18.00
CA PHE A 36 2.91 -7.67 19.07
C PHE A 36 3.99 -8.53 18.42
N PRO A 37 5.25 -8.07 18.36
CA PRO A 37 6.32 -8.85 17.74
C PRO A 37 6.68 -10.05 18.60
N GLU A 38 7.30 -11.07 17.99
CA GLU A 38 7.86 -12.18 18.77
C GLU A 38 9.01 -11.72 19.67
N ARG A 39 9.81 -10.75 19.19
CA ARG A 39 10.91 -10.16 19.92
C ARG A 39 10.99 -8.66 19.64
N ILE A 40 11.41 -7.89 20.64
CA ILE A 40 11.62 -6.45 20.47
C ILE A 40 12.68 -6.13 19.40
N GLN A 41 13.64 -7.03 19.18
CA GLN A 41 14.68 -6.91 18.15
C GLN A 41 14.14 -6.95 16.72
N ASP A 42 12.93 -7.49 16.54
CA ASP A 42 12.30 -7.58 15.23
C ASP A 42 11.57 -6.29 14.85
N THR A 43 11.46 -5.32 15.77
CA THR A 43 10.84 -4.03 15.45
C THR A 43 11.72 -3.24 14.48
N PRO A 44 11.10 -2.55 13.50
CA PRO A 44 11.85 -1.84 12.47
C PRO A 44 12.72 -0.71 13.03
N SER A 45 12.32 -0.14 14.18
CA SER A 45 13.05 0.91 14.87
C SER A 45 14.04 0.41 15.93
N TYR A 46 14.21 -0.91 16.13
CA TYR A 46 15.05 -1.44 17.22
C TYR A 46 16.49 -0.89 17.21
N LEU A 47 17.06 -0.73 16.01
CA LEU A 47 18.43 -0.26 15.84
C LEU A 47 18.58 1.25 16.01
N THR A 48 17.51 2.03 15.86
CA THR A 48 17.56 3.49 15.84
C THR A 48 16.95 4.13 17.08
N PHE A 49 15.88 3.54 17.62
CA PHE A 49 15.14 4.06 18.76
C PHE A 49 16.02 4.26 19.99
N ASN A 50 16.01 5.48 20.54
CA ASN A 50 16.71 5.85 21.77
C ASN A 50 18.23 5.57 21.72
N ARG A 51 18.85 5.81 20.56
CA ARG A 51 20.31 5.65 20.37
C ARG A 51 21.10 6.95 20.50
N SER A 52 20.43 8.09 20.42
CA SER A 52 21.03 9.42 20.62
C SER A 52 20.17 10.24 21.56
N THR A 53 20.83 11.09 22.36
CA THR A 53 20.17 12.03 23.27
C THR A 53 19.81 13.35 22.59
N GLU A 54 20.26 13.56 21.35
CA GLU A 54 20.10 14.81 20.61
C GLU A 54 19.18 14.67 19.39
N GLU A 55 19.18 13.50 18.74
CA GLU A 55 18.42 13.23 17.52
C GLU A 55 17.84 11.82 17.53
N GLU A 56 16.70 11.64 16.85
CA GLU A 56 16.05 10.35 16.69
C GLU A 56 15.90 10.10 15.18
N ASN A 57 16.52 9.04 14.68
CA ASN A 57 16.64 8.78 13.25
C ASN A 57 15.64 7.70 12.81
N TYR A 58 14.56 8.11 12.15
CA TYR A 58 13.48 7.23 11.69
C TYR A 58 13.86 6.51 10.38
N MET A 59 14.90 5.67 10.43
CA MET A 59 15.43 4.96 9.27
C MET A 59 14.45 3.93 8.69
N GLU A 60 13.45 3.52 9.46
CA GLU A 60 12.38 2.64 9.00
C GLU A 60 11.44 3.28 7.99
N GLY A 61 11.46 4.61 7.85
CA GLY A 61 10.60 5.34 6.92
C GLY A 61 9.12 5.02 7.11
N ILE A 62 8.42 4.66 6.03
CA ILE A 62 6.99 4.30 6.10
C ILE A 62 6.74 2.91 6.71
N PHE A 63 7.79 2.10 6.88
CA PHE A 63 7.69 0.73 7.37
C PHE A 63 7.61 0.69 8.90
N VAL A 64 6.56 1.31 9.45
CA VAL A 64 6.28 1.32 10.89
C VAL A 64 5.21 0.27 11.22
N GLY A 65 5.48 -0.55 12.25
CA GLY A 65 4.54 -1.57 12.72
C GLY A 65 4.21 -2.60 11.63
N TYR A 66 2.92 -2.89 11.45
CA TYR A 66 2.48 -3.92 10.50
C TYR A 66 2.91 -3.68 9.06
N ARG A 67 3.14 -2.42 8.65
CA ARG A 67 3.67 -2.11 7.32
C ARG A 67 5.01 -2.79 7.07
N TYR A 68 5.85 -2.89 8.09
CA TYR A 68 7.12 -3.61 8.01
C TYR A 68 6.91 -5.12 7.97
N TYR A 69 6.21 -5.67 8.97
CA TYR A 69 6.08 -7.12 9.12
C TYR A 69 5.31 -7.77 7.95
N ALA A 70 4.21 -7.14 7.52
CA ALA A 70 3.41 -7.64 6.40
C ALA A 70 4.15 -7.53 5.06
N THR A 71 5.00 -6.53 4.88
CA THR A 71 5.81 -6.37 3.64
C THR A 71 6.96 -7.38 3.60
N LYS A 72 7.55 -7.70 4.75
CA LYS A 72 8.63 -8.70 4.84
C LYS A 72 8.14 -10.14 4.98
N ASP A 73 6.82 -10.35 5.05
CA ASP A 73 6.22 -11.64 5.38
C ASP A 73 6.83 -12.25 6.66
N MET A 74 6.98 -11.42 7.69
CA MET A 74 7.58 -11.80 8.97
C MET A 74 6.53 -12.30 9.96
N SER A 75 6.86 -13.37 10.67
CA SER A 75 6.06 -13.87 11.79
C SER A 75 6.04 -12.89 12.97
N VAL A 76 4.89 -12.81 13.63
CA VAL A 76 4.62 -11.96 14.79
C VAL A 76 3.75 -12.73 15.78
N ALA A 77 3.85 -12.43 17.07
CA ALA A 77 3.05 -13.11 18.09
C ALA A 77 1.55 -12.82 17.92
N PHE A 78 1.20 -11.55 17.72
CA PHE A 78 -0.15 -11.14 17.34
C PHE A 78 -0.11 -10.03 16.29
N PRO A 79 -0.72 -10.22 15.11
CA PRO A 79 -0.67 -9.22 14.04
C PRO A 79 -1.61 -8.04 14.32
N PHE A 80 -1.35 -6.92 13.64
CA PHE A 80 -2.26 -5.77 13.66
C PHE A 80 -3.67 -6.17 13.20
N GLY A 81 -4.68 -5.64 13.89
CA GLY A 81 -6.08 -5.96 13.64
C GLY A 81 -6.51 -7.34 14.13
N HIS A 82 -5.64 -8.12 14.78
CA HIS A 82 -6.01 -9.42 15.33
C HIS A 82 -6.93 -9.30 16.54
N GLY A 83 -7.90 -10.20 16.66
CA GLY A 83 -8.73 -10.33 17.84
C GLY A 83 -9.78 -11.43 17.65
N LEU A 84 -9.89 -12.29 18.65
CA LEU A 84 -10.81 -13.42 18.66
C LEU A 84 -12.16 -13.04 19.28
N SER A 85 -13.15 -13.89 19.03
CA SER A 85 -14.50 -13.80 19.57
C SER A 85 -14.91 -15.14 20.19
N TYR A 86 -16.00 -15.18 20.95
CA TYR A 86 -16.66 -16.42 21.39
C TYR A 86 -17.58 -17.03 20.32
N THR A 87 -17.68 -16.39 19.16
CA THR A 87 -18.33 -16.93 17.97
C THR A 87 -17.38 -16.88 16.79
N ASP A 88 -17.71 -17.59 15.72
CA ASP A 88 -16.96 -17.60 14.47
C ASP A 88 -17.73 -16.84 13.39
N PHE A 89 -16.99 -16.15 12.51
CA PHE A 89 -17.55 -15.40 11.39
C PHE A 89 -17.02 -15.94 10.06
N GLU A 90 -17.90 -15.97 9.07
CA GLU A 90 -17.59 -16.35 7.70
C GLU A 90 -17.77 -15.16 6.77
N TYR A 91 -16.80 -14.96 5.87
CA TYR A 91 -16.85 -13.97 4.80
C TYR A 91 -17.31 -14.68 3.53
N THR A 92 -18.56 -14.47 3.12
CA THR A 92 -19.18 -15.29 2.07
C THR A 92 -19.09 -14.69 0.67
N ASP A 93 -19.01 -13.37 0.57
CA ASP A 93 -18.92 -12.65 -0.71
C ASP A 93 -18.23 -11.30 -0.52
N SER A 94 -17.50 -10.87 -1.54
CA SER A 94 -16.90 -9.53 -1.60
C SER A 94 -16.87 -9.04 -3.04
N ASN A 95 -17.41 -7.84 -3.26
CA ASN A 95 -17.46 -7.21 -4.57
C ASN A 95 -16.79 -5.85 -4.53
N VAL A 96 -15.91 -5.59 -5.50
CA VAL A 96 -15.13 -4.36 -5.62
C VAL A 96 -15.53 -3.64 -6.89
N LYS A 97 -15.82 -2.35 -6.78
CA LYS A 97 -16.16 -1.47 -7.92
C LYS A 97 -15.32 -0.20 -7.83
N VAL A 98 -14.55 0.05 -8.86
CA VAL A 98 -13.79 1.29 -9.02
C VAL A 98 -14.61 2.26 -9.87
N ASP A 99 -14.77 3.48 -9.39
CA ASP A 99 -15.42 4.58 -10.08
C ASP A 99 -14.40 5.70 -10.23
N ASN A 100 -13.62 5.64 -11.33
CA ASN A 100 -12.57 6.62 -11.64
C ASN A 100 -13.15 8.03 -11.83
N ASP A 101 -14.37 8.16 -12.37
CA ASP A 101 -15.03 9.46 -12.57
C ASP A 101 -15.37 10.16 -11.24
N LYS A 102 -15.55 9.37 -10.17
CA LYS A 102 -15.80 9.87 -8.81
C LYS A 102 -14.60 9.72 -7.87
N ASP A 103 -13.45 9.30 -8.40
CA ASP A 103 -12.23 9.04 -7.64
C ASP A 103 -12.50 8.19 -6.37
N GLN A 104 -13.22 7.06 -6.50
CA GLN A 104 -13.56 6.22 -5.36
C GLN A 104 -13.60 4.72 -5.67
N ILE A 105 -13.39 3.92 -4.63
CA ILE A 105 -13.56 2.47 -4.64
C ILE A 105 -14.70 2.11 -3.70
N GLN A 106 -15.71 1.42 -4.20
CA GLN A 106 -16.76 0.81 -3.39
C GLN A 106 -16.49 -0.67 -3.18
N ILE A 107 -16.54 -1.11 -1.92
CA ILE A 107 -16.32 -2.49 -1.52
C ILE A 107 -17.51 -2.94 -0.67
N ASP A 108 -18.22 -3.93 -1.16
CA ASP A 108 -19.34 -4.57 -0.46
C ASP A 108 -18.84 -5.94 0.04
N VAL A 109 -18.95 -6.21 1.34
CA VAL A 109 -18.51 -7.47 1.96
C VAL A 109 -19.65 -8.06 2.76
N THR A 110 -19.98 -9.33 2.51
CA THR A 110 -21.01 -10.05 3.26
C THR A 110 -20.36 -10.91 4.34
N VAL A 111 -20.73 -10.65 5.60
CA VAL A 111 -20.27 -11.38 6.78
C VAL A 111 -21.44 -12.11 7.40
N LYS A 112 -21.20 -13.34 7.85
CA LYS A 112 -22.18 -14.17 8.56
C LYS A 112 -21.60 -14.63 9.88
N ASN A 113 -22.39 -14.54 10.95
CA ASN A 113 -22.06 -15.21 12.20
C ASN A 113 -22.48 -16.68 12.08
N ILE A 114 -21.50 -17.58 12.11
CA ILE A 114 -21.71 -19.03 11.93
C ILE A 114 -21.69 -19.81 13.24
N GLY A 115 -21.40 -19.15 14.37
CA GLY A 115 -21.44 -19.77 15.68
C GLY A 115 -22.82 -19.67 16.36
N GLU A 116 -22.84 -20.00 17.64
CA GLU A 116 -24.07 -20.18 18.43
C GLU A 116 -24.46 -18.97 19.28
N VAL A 117 -23.57 -17.96 19.37
CA VAL A 117 -23.77 -16.77 20.21
C VAL A 117 -23.69 -15.50 19.38
N GLN A 118 -24.40 -14.46 19.81
CA GLN A 118 -24.26 -13.12 19.24
C GLN A 118 -22.81 -12.64 19.38
N GLY A 119 -22.32 -11.92 18.37
CA GLY A 119 -20.99 -11.33 18.40
C GLY A 119 -20.87 -10.13 17.46
N ALA A 120 -19.71 -9.48 17.50
CA ALA A 120 -19.38 -8.42 16.57
C ALA A 120 -18.07 -8.73 15.85
N GLU A 121 -18.04 -8.50 14.54
CA GLU A 121 -16.87 -8.65 13.68
C GLU A 121 -16.43 -7.28 13.15
N VAL A 122 -15.13 -7.12 12.90
CA VAL A 122 -14.57 -5.93 12.26
C VAL A 122 -13.98 -6.34 10.92
N VAL A 123 -14.67 -5.94 9.85
CA VAL A 123 -14.17 -6.09 8.47
C VAL A 123 -13.09 -5.06 8.24
N GLN A 124 -11.92 -5.49 7.80
CA GLN A 124 -10.76 -4.64 7.57
C GLN A 124 -10.37 -4.69 6.10
N ILE A 125 -10.16 -3.50 5.52
CA ILE A 125 -9.82 -3.33 4.11
C ILE A 125 -8.40 -2.77 4.01
N TYR A 126 -7.52 -3.56 3.41
CA TYR A 126 -6.16 -3.18 3.11
C TYR A 126 -5.97 -2.98 1.61
N LEU A 127 -5.21 -1.95 1.22
CA LEU A 127 -4.82 -1.74 -0.16
C LEU A 127 -3.31 -1.92 -0.33
N GLN A 128 -2.95 -2.56 -1.44
CA GLN A 128 -1.60 -2.72 -1.93
C GLN A 128 -1.47 -1.92 -3.23
N ASN A 129 -0.60 -0.93 -3.24
CA ASN A 129 -0.24 -0.20 -4.46
C ASN A 129 0.86 -1.00 -5.20
N ARG A 130 0.54 -1.54 -6.37
CA ARG A 130 1.47 -2.31 -7.21
C ARG A 130 1.99 -1.50 -8.41
N ALA A 131 1.45 -0.31 -8.62
CA ALA A 131 1.88 0.62 -9.67
C ALA A 131 3.10 1.47 -9.26
N SER A 132 3.31 1.66 -7.96
CA SER A 132 4.36 2.57 -7.48
C SER A 132 5.77 2.12 -7.85
N ASN A 133 6.60 3.11 -8.21
CA ASN A 133 8.04 2.93 -8.48
C ASN A 133 8.91 3.24 -7.24
N ILE A 134 8.30 3.50 -6.10
CA ILE A 134 8.97 3.69 -4.81
C ILE A 134 8.61 2.58 -3.83
N GLU A 135 9.32 2.50 -2.72
CA GLU A 135 9.03 1.52 -1.68
C GLU A 135 7.67 1.81 -1.03
N MET A 136 6.73 0.86 -1.16
CA MET A 136 5.39 0.94 -0.57
C MET A 136 5.13 -0.25 0.35
N ALA A 137 4.27 -0.07 1.35
CA ALA A 137 3.85 -1.18 2.21
C ALA A 137 2.95 -2.15 1.43
N ALA A 138 3.17 -3.45 1.61
CA ALA A 138 2.39 -4.49 0.93
C ALA A 138 0.90 -4.49 1.32
N LYS A 139 0.57 -3.96 2.50
CA LYS A 139 -0.81 -3.80 2.97
C LYS A 139 -0.89 -2.51 3.77
N GLU A 140 -1.83 -1.64 3.42
CA GLU A 140 -2.19 -0.46 4.22
C GLU A 140 -3.67 -0.45 4.53
N LEU A 141 -4.04 -0.38 5.81
CA LEU A 141 -5.44 -0.25 6.22
C LEU A 141 -6.01 1.06 5.68
N LYS A 142 -7.02 0.97 4.81
CA LYS A 142 -7.68 2.15 4.23
C LYS A 142 -9.10 2.34 4.75
N SER A 143 -9.78 1.26 5.16
CA SER A 143 -11.11 1.33 5.79
C SER A 143 -11.38 0.12 6.68
N PHE A 144 -12.30 0.26 7.62
CA PHE A 144 -12.82 -0.84 8.42
C PHE A 144 -14.25 -0.53 8.87
N GLU A 145 -15.05 -1.57 9.10
CA GLU A 145 -16.42 -1.43 9.60
C GLU A 145 -16.71 -2.52 10.64
N ARG A 146 -17.32 -2.14 11.77
CA ARG A 146 -17.75 -3.07 12.82
C ARG A 146 -19.22 -3.43 12.62
N VAL A 147 -19.53 -4.72 12.58
CA VAL A 147 -20.89 -5.23 12.38
C VAL A 147 -21.27 -6.18 13.52
N GLU A 148 -22.43 -5.93 14.12
CA GLU A 148 -23.02 -6.82 15.13
C GLU A 148 -23.97 -7.81 14.46
N LEU A 149 -23.88 -9.08 14.85
CA LEU A 149 -24.61 -10.18 14.21
C LEU A 149 -25.15 -11.15 15.26
N GLU A 150 -26.46 -11.40 15.22
CA GLU A 150 -27.06 -12.55 15.91
C GLU A 150 -26.52 -13.87 15.37
N ALA A 151 -26.65 -14.95 16.13
CA ALA A 151 -26.25 -16.29 15.67
C ALA A 151 -27.00 -16.66 14.37
N GLY A 152 -26.24 -17.02 13.32
CA GLY A 152 -26.77 -17.32 11.99
C GLY A 152 -27.13 -16.11 11.12
N GLU A 153 -27.08 -14.88 11.65
CA GLU A 153 -27.37 -13.65 10.89
C GLU A 153 -26.25 -13.36 9.88
N SER A 154 -26.63 -12.79 8.73
CA SER A 154 -25.71 -12.28 7.73
C SER A 154 -26.05 -10.83 7.38
N LYS A 155 -25.02 -9.99 7.25
CA LYS A 155 -25.12 -8.58 6.85
C LYS A 155 -24.05 -8.26 5.83
N THR A 156 -24.39 -7.38 4.88
CA THR A 156 -23.43 -6.80 3.94
C THR A 156 -22.99 -5.43 4.43
N VAL A 157 -21.70 -5.27 4.72
CA VAL A 157 -21.08 -3.98 4.99
C VAL A 157 -20.66 -3.32 3.68
N LYS A 158 -20.86 -2.01 3.58
CA LYS A 158 -20.53 -1.22 2.38
C LYS A 158 -19.49 -0.19 2.77
N LEU A 159 -18.29 -0.29 2.22
CA LEU A 159 -17.18 0.62 2.48
C LEU A 159 -16.88 1.42 1.21
N VAL A 160 -16.75 2.73 1.34
CA VAL A 160 -16.35 3.62 0.25
C VAL A 160 -15.00 4.23 0.59
N ILE A 161 -14.02 4.04 -0.28
CA ILE A 161 -12.65 4.54 -0.12
C ILE A 161 -12.40 5.58 -1.22
N PRO A 162 -12.35 6.87 -0.89
CA PRO A 162 -11.94 7.89 -1.86
C PRO A 162 -10.45 7.74 -2.19
N PHE A 163 -10.06 8.06 -3.43
CA PHE A 163 -8.68 8.00 -3.90
C PHE A 163 -7.74 8.90 -3.09
N GLU A 164 -8.26 9.95 -2.45
CA GLU A 164 -7.49 10.77 -1.50
C GLU A 164 -6.81 9.94 -0.39
N ARG A 165 -7.42 8.81 0.03
CA ARG A 165 -6.83 7.91 1.04
C ARG A 165 -5.72 7.01 0.50
N LEU A 166 -5.55 6.97 -0.82
CA LEU A 166 -4.51 6.20 -1.52
C LEU A 166 -3.26 7.02 -1.79
N LYS A 167 -3.37 8.35 -1.69
CA LYS A 167 -2.25 9.24 -1.97
C LYS A 167 -1.09 8.96 -1.01
N TRP A 168 0.12 9.02 -1.56
CA TRP A 168 1.37 9.01 -0.83
C TRP A 168 2.07 10.36 -1.00
N PHE A 169 2.91 10.72 -0.02
CA PHE A 169 3.61 12.00 -0.04
C PHE A 169 4.93 11.85 -0.78
N ASN A 170 5.12 12.59 -1.86
CA ASN A 170 6.37 12.66 -2.60
C ASN A 170 7.26 13.79 -2.05
N PRO A 171 8.38 13.48 -1.37
CA PRO A 171 9.24 14.51 -0.79
C PRO A 171 9.95 15.38 -1.84
N GLN A 172 10.16 14.85 -3.06
CA GLN A 172 10.86 15.57 -4.12
C GLN A 172 10.00 16.72 -4.67
N THR A 173 8.69 16.49 -4.80
CA THR A 173 7.73 17.50 -5.29
C THR A 173 7.01 18.22 -4.15
N SER A 174 7.09 17.70 -2.92
CA SER A 174 6.34 18.15 -1.75
C SER A 174 4.82 18.11 -1.94
N LEU A 175 4.33 17.10 -2.65
CA LEU A 175 2.91 16.91 -2.98
C LEU A 175 2.41 15.52 -2.57
N TRP A 176 1.12 15.45 -2.25
CA TRP A 176 0.40 14.19 -2.17
C TRP A 176 -0.01 13.77 -3.58
N GLN A 177 0.32 12.55 -3.96
CA GLN A 177 0.05 12.01 -5.28
C GLN A 177 -0.45 10.58 -5.20
N ILE A 178 -1.21 10.16 -6.20
CA ILE A 178 -1.69 8.80 -6.41
C ILE A 178 -1.00 8.23 -7.65
N ASP A 179 -0.66 6.95 -7.63
CA ASP A 179 -0.11 6.27 -8.81
C ASP A 179 -1.27 5.70 -9.63
N ASN A 180 -1.25 5.91 -10.94
CA ASN A 180 -2.15 5.20 -11.85
C ASN A 180 -1.61 3.80 -12.16
N GLY A 181 -2.50 2.83 -12.29
CA GLY A 181 -2.16 1.44 -12.60
C GLY A 181 -2.72 0.44 -11.60
N ASP A 182 -1.98 -0.65 -11.39
CA ASP A 182 -2.45 -1.84 -10.66
C ASP A 182 -2.49 -1.66 -9.14
N TYR A 183 -3.61 -2.05 -8.54
CA TYR A 183 -3.82 -2.16 -7.10
C TYR A 183 -4.43 -3.52 -6.76
N THR A 184 -4.14 -3.99 -5.54
CA THR A 184 -4.81 -5.15 -4.95
C THR A 184 -5.51 -4.72 -3.67
N VAL A 185 -6.79 -5.06 -3.52
CA VAL A 185 -7.50 -4.97 -2.25
C VAL A 185 -7.51 -6.30 -1.54
N HIS A 186 -7.21 -6.27 -0.24
CA HIS A 186 -7.31 -7.42 0.66
C HIS A 186 -8.43 -7.15 1.66
N VAL A 187 -9.39 -8.08 1.72
CA VAL A 187 -10.49 -8.07 2.69
C VAL A 187 -10.17 -9.10 3.75
N GLY A 188 -10.10 -8.68 5.02
CA GLY A 188 -9.66 -9.53 6.11
C GLY A 188 -10.27 -9.21 7.46
N SER A 189 -10.03 -10.09 8.43
CA SER A 189 -10.34 -9.86 9.85
C SER A 189 -9.12 -9.35 10.64
N SER A 190 -7.93 -9.42 10.03
CA SER A 190 -6.65 -8.86 10.50
C SER A 190 -5.69 -8.74 9.31
N VAL A 191 -4.54 -8.07 9.46
CA VAL A 191 -3.57 -7.93 8.35
C VAL A 191 -3.01 -9.27 7.84
N ASN A 192 -3.04 -10.32 8.68
CA ASN A 192 -2.58 -11.68 8.34
C ASN A 192 -3.73 -12.69 8.15
N ASP A 193 -4.99 -12.29 8.35
CA ASP A 193 -6.16 -13.15 8.13
C ASP A 193 -7.01 -12.53 7.02
N ILE A 194 -6.60 -12.80 5.78
CA ILE A 194 -7.20 -12.29 4.55
C ILE A 194 -8.13 -13.35 3.97
N HIS A 195 -9.41 -12.98 3.83
CA HIS A 195 -10.49 -13.86 3.35
C HIS A 195 -10.69 -13.76 1.83
N SER A 196 -10.43 -12.59 1.24
CA SER A 196 -10.48 -12.42 -0.21
C SER A 196 -9.54 -11.32 -0.71
N GLN A 197 -9.19 -11.41 -2.00
CA GLN A 197 -8.34 -10.45 -2.69
C GLN A 197 -8.92 -10.14 -4.07
N HIS A 198 -8.83 -8.89 -4.50
CA HIS A 198 -9.24 -8.47 -5.84
C HIS A 198 -8.22 -7.50 -6.42
N ASP A 199 -7.83 -7.75 -7.66
CA ASP A 199 -6.99 -6.86 -8.44
C ASP A 199 -7.86 -5.92 -9.27
N PHE A 200 -7.45 -4.66 -9.38
CA PHE A 200 -8.12 -3.65 -10.20
C PHE A 200 -7.14 -2.54 -10.57
N GLU A 201 -7.53 -1.73 -11.55
CA GLU A 201 -6.72 -0.61 -12.02
C GLU A 201 -7.35 0.72 -11.58
N ILE A 202 -6.51 1.68 -11.18
CA ILE A 202 -6.90 3.05 -10.89
C ILE A 202 -6.41 3.96 -12.01
N THR A 203 -7.28 4.88 -12.42
CA THR A 203 -6.91 6.01 -13.27
C THR A 203 -7.49 7.29 -12.67
N SER A 204 -6.62 8.19 -12.24
CA SER A 204 -6.95 9.49 -11.66
C SER A 204 -6.20 10.60 -12.38
N ILE A 205 -6.89 11.72 -12.57
CA ILE A 205 -6.34 12.93 -13.19
C ILE A 205 -5.40 13.71 -12.26
N ASP A 206 -5.38 13.34 -10.98
CA ASP A 206 -4.58 13.96 -9.92
C ASP A 206 -3.13 13.43 -9.87
N GLU A 207 -2.77 12.44 -10.70
CA GLU A 207 -1.38 12.00 -10.80
C GLU A 207 -0.54 13.14 -11.41
N PRO A 208 0.50 13.63 -10.71
CA PRO A 208 1.34 14.68 -11.26
C PRO A 208 2.05 14.18 -12.53
N PRO A 209 2.17 15.03 -13.56
CA PRO A 209 2.80 14.64 -14.81
C PRO A 209 4.23 14.16 -14.54
N ILE A 210 4.61 13.07 -15.20
CA ILE A 210 5.96 12.50 -15.11
C ILE A 210 6.98 13.58 -15.39
N GLN A 211 7.93 13.75 -14.47
CA GLN A 211 9.02 14.70 -14.62
C GLN A 211 10.33 13.94 -14.81
N LEU A 212 10.82 13.95 -16.05
CA LEU A 212 12.10 13.38 -16.42
C LEU A 212 13.25 14.26 -15.94
N SER A 213 14.35 13.61 -15.59
CA SER A 213 15.63 14.23 -15.29
C SER A 213 16.75 13.50 -16.02
N LEU A 214 17.97 14.03 -15.95
CA LEU A 214 19.15 13.29 -16.44
C LEU A 214 19.41 11.98 -15.66
N ASP A 215 18.78 11.83 -14.50
CA ASP A 215 18.88 10.65 -13.63
C ASP A 215 17.72 9.68 -13.86
N SER A 216 16.70 10.06 -14.64
CA SER A 216 15.67 9.14 -15.12
C SER A 216 16.29 8.00 -15.92
N SER A 217 15.66 6.83 -15.85
CA SER A 217 16.16 5.62 -16.49
C SER A 217 15.86 5.61 -17.98
N LEU A 218 16.59 4.81 -18.75
CA LEU A 218 16.22 4.56 -20.14
C LEU A 218 14.86 3.86 -20.25
N LYS A 219 14.49 3.04 -19.26
CA LYS A 219 13.16 2.43 -19.17
C LYS A 219 12.04 3.49 -19.15
N ASP A 220 12.22 4.57 -18.39
CA ASP A 220 11.23 5.65 -18.30
C ASP A 220 10.96 6.28 -19.67
N ILE A 221 12.00 6.41 -20.51
CA ILE A 221 11.87 6.92 -21.88
C ILE A 221 11.21 5.89 -22.80
N ILE A 222 11.55 4.60 -22.65
CA ILE A 222 10.99 3.50 -23.46
C ILE A 222 9.49 3.33 -23.18
N ASP A 223 9.10 3.33 -21.91
CA ASP A 223 7.69 3.23 -21.50
C ASP A 223 6.86 4.41 -22.03
N LEU A 224 7.51 5.56 -22.24
CA LEU A 224 6.91 6.78 -22.78
C LEU A 224 7.15 6.99 -24.28
N GLN A 225 7.69 6.01 -25.01
CA GLN A 225 8.15 6.22 -26.38
C GLN A 225 7.04 6.71 -27.32
N ASP A 226 5.80 6.27 -27.10
CA ASP A 226 4.67 6.61 -27.95
C ASP A 226 4.30 8.10 -27.75
N THR A 227 4.30 8.54 -26.49
CA THR A 227 4.04 9.94 -26.10
C THR A 227 5.18 10.87 -26.51
N LEU A 228 6.43 10.41 -26.40
CA LEU A 228 7.65 11.19 -26.63
C LEU A 228 8.28 10.97 -28.01
N SER A 229 7.55 10.34 -28.94
CA SER A 229 8.07 9.93 -30.25
C SER A 229 8.70 11.08 -31.02
N HIS A 230 8.08 12.27 -31.01
CA HIS A 230 8.59 13.46 -31.67
C HIS A 230 9.93 13.92 -31.07
N GLU A 231 10.05 13.96 -29.74
CA GLU A 231 11.27 14.38 -29.06
C GLU A 231 12.39 13.34 -29.22
N ILE A 232 12.05 12.04 -29.21
CA ILE A 232 13.00 10.95 -29.44
C ILE A 232 13.57 11.04 -30.87
N ASP A 233 12.73 11.30 -31.87
CA ASP A 233 13.13 11.46 -33.26
C ASP A 233 13.94 12.75 -33.49
N GLU A 234 13.52 13.88 -32.89
CA GLU A 234 14.20 15.17 -33.04
C GLU A 234 15.67 15.09 -32.62
N PHE A 235 15.95 14.39 -31.52
CA PHE A 235 17.30 14.23 -30.99
C PHE A 235 18.03 12.99 -31.55
N GLY A 236 17.37 12.18 -32.39
CA GLY A 236 17.94 10.99 -33.02
C GLY A 236 18.25 9.87 -32.02
N PHE A 237 17.43 9.73 -30.98
CA PHE A 237 17.62 8.74 -29.92
C PHE A 237 17.00 7.39 -30.25
N ASP A 238 16.11 7.34 -31.24
CA ASP A 238 15.42 6.16 -31.75
C ASP A 238 16.38 4.97 -32.02
N GLN A 239 17.40 5.19 -32.85
CA GLN A 239 18.34 4.14 -33.24
C GLN A 239 19.24 3.70 -32.10
N MET A 240 19.50 4.62 -31.16
CA MET A 240 20.38 4.36 -30.03
C MET A 240 19.66 3.56 -28.95
N ILE A 241 18.43 3.94 -28.61
CA ILE A 241 17.54 3.17 -27.74
C ILE A 241 17.35 1.79 -28.33
N TYR A 242 17.00 1.69 -29.63
CA TYR A 242 16.85 0.41 -30.32
C TYR A 242 18.11 -0.48 -30.24
N LYS A 243 19.31 0.07 -30.46
CA LYS A 243 20.57 -0.69 -30.33
C LYS A 243 20.82 -1.18 -28.91
N MET A 244 20.42 -0.43 -27.89
CA MET A 244 20.61 -0.80 -26.49
C MET A 244 19.58 -1.80 -25.99
N THR A 245 18.39 -1.84 -26.59
CA THR A 245 17.25 -2.64 -26.10
C THR A 245 16.88 -3.82 -27.00
N SER A 246 17.44 -3.91 -28.21
CA SER A 246 17.15 -5.00 -29.17
C SER A 246 17.67 -6.37 -28.76
N GLU A 247 18.76 -6.42 -27.99
CA GLU A 247 19.36 -7.66 -27.49
C GLU A 247 18.96 -7.90 -26.01
N PRO A 248 18.30 -9.02 -25.66
CA PRO A 248 17.74 -9.25 -24.32
C PRO A 248 18.75 -9.07 -23.17
N ASN A 249 19.98 -9.53 -23.34
CA ASN A 249 21.03 -9.41 -22.32
C ASN A 249 21.54 -7.98 -22.14
N LEU A 250 21.56 -7.19 -23.23
CA LEU A 250 21.96 -5.78 -23.17
C LEU A 250 20.81 -4.93 -22.63
N ARG A 251 19.58 -5.28 -22.96
CA ARG A 251 18.36 -4.61 -22.49
C ARG A 251 18.27 -4.59 -20.96
N VAL A 252 18.53 -5.72 -20.31
CA VAL A 252 18.53 -5.83 -18.83
C VAL A 252 19.57 -4.90 -18.17
N LEU A 253 20.68 -4.62 -18.86
CA LEU A 253 21.72 -3.70 -18.38
C LEU A 253 21.39 -2.24 -18.70
N ALA A 254 20.75 -1.99 -19.85
CA ALA A 254 20.51 -0.66 -20.37
C ALA A 254 19.26 -0.01 -19.75
N GLU A 255 18.15 -0.73 -19.59
CA GLU A 255 16.90 -0.19 -19.06
C GLU A 255 17.05 0.57 -17.72
N PRO A 256 17.74 0.06 -16.69
CA PRO A 256 17.92 0.78 -15.44
C PRO A 256 18.99 1.88 -15.49
N ALA A 257 19.72 2.03 -16.61
CA ALA A 257 20.78 3.02 -16.72
C ALA A 257 20.20 4.44 -16.83
N PRO A 258 20.80 5.44 -16.16
CA PRO A 258 20.30 6.81 -16.22
C PRO A 258 20.62 7.44 -17.58
N ILE A 259 19.75 8.33 -18.06
CA ILE A 259 19.89 9.02 -19.36
C ILE A 259 21.23 9.74 -19.49
N ARG A 260 21.79 10.28 -18.39
CA ARG A 260 23.13 10.91 -18.38
C ARG A 260 24.25 9.99 -18.86
N MET A 261 24.09 8.66 -18.75
CA MET A 261 25.06 7.68 -19.23
C MET A 261 25.28 7.79 -20.75
N LEU A 262 24.28 8.30 -21.50
CA LEU A 262 24.37 8.47 -22.94
C LEU A 262 25.52 9.41 -23.37
N VAL A 263 26.01 10.27 -22.48
CA VAL A 263 27.23 11.07 -22.71
C VAL A 263 28.45 10.19 -23.00
N MET A 264 28.54 9.01 -22.36
CA MET A 264 29.64 8.07 -22.57
C MET A 264 29.66 7.49 -24.00
N PHE A 265 28.53 7.54 -24.69
CA PHE A 265 28.36 7.06 -26.06
C PHE A 265 28.45 8.19 -27.10
N GLY A 266 28.94 9.38 -26.69
CA GLY A 266 29.25 10.48 -27.60
C GLY A 266 28.18 11.57 -27.68
N LEU A 267 27.12 11.50 -26.86
CA LEU A 267 26.13 12.57 -26.79
C LEU A 267 26.64 13.75 -25.97
N LYS A 268 26.28 14.96 -26.42
CA LYS A 268 26.59 16.16 -25.64
C LYS A 268 25.60 16.27 -24.50
N LEU A 269 26.12 16.57 -23.30
CA LEU A 269 25.30 16.85 -22.13
C LEU A 269 24.27 17.96 -22.40
N SER A 270 24.63 18.98 -23.19
CA SER A 270 23.72 20.07 -23.59
C SER A 270 22.50 19.59 -24.37
N ASP A 271 22.66 18.54 -25.17
CA ASP A 271 21.58 18.02 -26.00
C ASP A 271 20.66 17.13 -25.16
N LEU A 272 21.22 16.36 -24.22
CA LEU A 272 20.43 15.60 -23.23
C LEU A 272 19.62 16.51 -22.31
N VAL A 273 20.18 17.64 -21.85
CA VAL A 273 19.43 18.62 -21.04
C VAL A 273 18.23 19.16 -21.83
N LYS A 274 18.44 19.57 -23.08
CA LYS A 274 17.36 20.08 -23.94
C LYS A 274 16.31 19.02 -24.25
N PHE A 275 16.73 17.77 -24.46
CA PHE A 275 15.82 16.65 -24.65
C PHE A 275 14.92 16.49 -23.43
N VAL A 276 15.49 16.40 -22.22
CA VAL A 276 14.73 16.27 -20.97
C VAL A 276 13.78 17.46 -20.76
N GLU A 277 14.23 18.69 -21.03
CA GLU A 277 13.38 19.89 -20.94
C GLU A 277 12.18 19.81 -21.89
N LYS A 278 12.39 19.38 -23.14
CA LYS A 278 11.31 19.22 -24.13
C LYS A 278 10.34 18.10 -23.78
N CYS A 279 10.85 16.94 -23.35
CA CYS A 279 10.00 15.85 -22.91
C CYS A 279 9.13 16.29 -21.71
N ASN A 280 9.70 17.04 -20.75
CA ASN A 280 8.93 17.57 -19.62
C ASN A 280 7.85 18.58 -20.03
N VAL A 281 8.10 19.40 -21.06
CA VAL A 281 7.06 20.27 -21.63
C VAL A 281 5.95 19.40 -22.20
N ARG A 282 6.31 18.44 -23.08
CA ARG A 282 5.35 17.53 -23.74
C ARG A 282 4.50 16.75 -22.74
N LEU A 283 5.12 16.20 -21.69
CA LEU A 283 4.42 15.45 -20.63
C LEU A 283 3.48 16.33 -19.80
N LYS A 284 3.73 17.65 -19.76
CA LYS A 284 2.88 18.61 -19.06
C LYS A 284 1.77 19.20 -19.93
N THR A 285 2.01 19.39 -21.23
CA THR A 285 1.09 20.10 -22.14
C THR A 285 0.32 19.18 -23.08
N GLY A 286 0.81 17.97 -23.35
CA GLY A 286 0.30 17.08 -24.40
C GLY A 286 0.61 17.55 -25.83
N GLU A 287 1.20 18.73 -25.98
CA GLU A 287 1.62 19.39 -27.22
C GLU A 287 3.14 19.36 -27.37
#